data_AF-A0A6N6P5D7-F1
#
_entry.id   AF-A0A6N6P5D7-F1
#
_cell.length_a   1.000
_cell.length_b   1.000
_cell.length_c   1.000
_cell.angle_alpha   90.00
_cell.angle_beta   90.00
_cell.angle_gamma   90.00
#
_symmetry.space_group_name_H-M   'P 1'
#
loop_
_entity.id
_entity.type
_entity.pdbx_description
1 polymer ?
#
loop_
_entity_poly.entity_id
_entity_poly.type
_entity_poly.pdbx_seq_one_letter_code
_entity_poly.pdbx_strand_id
1 'polypeptide(L)'
;MAGWLKGILGRITGAHEAVDWEEVEAVLWQSDLGAPTATAILESLRSKGLALHSENVLQAAREEASKFLPEKGQDLTPMPQGTDGPVVILMVGVNGTGKTTSSAKLAALLTSRGLSVLLCAADTFRAAAVEQLKTWG
;
A
#
# COMPACT_ATOMS: atom_id res chain seq x y z
N MET A 1 0.76 14.58 -3.11
CA MET A 1 1.16 13.80 -1.92
C MET A 1 2.47 13.02 -2.16
N ALA A 2 3.47 13.61 -2.83
CA ALA A 2 4.75 12.98 -3.15
C ALA A 2 5.97 13.89 -2.84
N GLY A 3 5.74 15.03 -2.18
CA GLY A 3 6.78 16.04 -1.91
C GLY A 3 7.67 15.67 -0.73
N TRP A 4 7.13 15.03 0.30
CA TRP A 4 7.89 14.64 1.50
C TRP A 4 8.85 13.48 1.21
N LEU A 5 8.38 12.42 0.52
CA LEU A 5 9.25 11.31 0.08
C LEU A 5 10.36 11.82 -0.85
N LYS A 6 10.04 12.73 -1.77
CA LYS A 6 11.03 13.36 -2.66
C LYS A 6 12.00 14.28 -1.89
N GLY A 7 11.54 14.92 -0.82
CA GLY A 7 12.37 15.73 0.07
C GLY A 7 13.33 14.90 0.92
N ILE A 8 12.86 13.78 1.47
CA ILE A 8 13.68 12.80 2.18
C ILE A 8 14.67 12.14 1.24
N LEU A 9 14.18 11.62 0.11
CA LEU A 9 15.05 11.04 -0.90
C LEU A 9 16.06 12.08 -1.36
N GLY A 10 15.66 13.32 -1.61
CA GLY A 10 16.57 14.43 -1.95
C GLY A 10 17.62 14.74 -0.89
N ARG A 11 17.30 14.60 0.40
CA ARG A 11 18.28 14.79 1.50
C ARG A 11 19.23 13.61 1.62
N ILE A 12 18.75 12.39 1.41
CA ILE A 12 19.59 11.19 1.43
C ILE A 12 20.41 11.08 0.11
N THR A 13 19.89 11.53 -1.03
CA THR A 13 20.49 11.42 -2.38
C THR A 13 21.32 12.65 -2.79
N GLY A 14 21.17 13.77 -2.09
CA GLY A 14 21.59 15.09 -2.58
C GLY A 14 22.99 15.55 -2.15
N ALA A 15 23.72 14.82 -1.32
CA ALA A 15 25.05 15.20 -0.91
C ALA A 15 25.99 13.99 -0.88
N HIS A 16 27.19 14.17 -1.45
CA HIS A 16 28.33 13.27 -1.32
C HIS A 16 28.94 13.30 0.11
N GLU A 17 28.11 13.50 1.14
CA GLU A 17 28.50 13.43 2.54
C GLU A 17 27.82 12.22 3.18
N ALA A 18 28.56 11.53 4.04
CA ALA A 18 28.03 10.42 4.82
C ALA A 18 26.83 10.92 5.63
N VAL A 19 25.63 10.43 5.33
CA VAL A 19 24.44 10.70 6.13
C VAL A 19 24.64 10.05 7.49
N ASP A 20 24.30 10.75 8.58
CA ASP A 20 24.42 10.20 9.94
C ASP A 20 23.38 9.08 10.15
N TRP A 21 23.76 8.05 10.91
CA TRP A 21 22.87 6.95 11.29
C TRP A 21 21.63 7.45 12.02
N GLU A 22 21.78 8.44 12.90
CA GLU A 22 20.66 9.02 13.63
C GLU A 22 19.65 9.73 12.70
N GLU A 23 20.14 10.40 11.66
CA GLU A 23 19.26 11.08 10.69
C GLU A 23 18.48 10.06 9.85
N VAL A 24 19.14 8.98 9.38
CA VAL A 24 18.47 7.90 8.64
C VAL A 24 17.41 7.19 9.51
N GLU A 25 17.74 6.91 10.76
CA GLU A 25 16.82 6.27 11.71
C GLU A 25 15.58 7.15 11.98
N ALA A 26 15.79 8.44 12.28
CA ALA A 26 14.69 9.38 12.49
C ALA A 26 13.76 9.48 11.27
N VAL A 27 14.32 9.46 10.07
CA VAL A 27 13.57 9.47 8.81
C VAL A 27 12.74 8.19 8.65
N LEU A 28 13.33 7.02 8.89
CA LEU A 28 12.63 5.75 8.77
C LEU A 28 11.47 5.65 9.77
N TRP A 29 11.65 6.15 11.00
CA TRP A 29 10.57 6.18 11.99
C TRP A 29 9.41 7.10 11.61
N GLN A 30 9.69 8.22 10.93
CA GLN A 30 8.67 9.15 10.44
C GLN A 30 7.93 8.64 9.18
N SER A 31 8.33 7.51 8.61
CA SER A 31 7.87 7.03 7.31
C SER A 31 6.71 6.05 7.31
N ASP A 32 5.97 5.96 8.41
CA ASP A 32 4.84 5.03 8.58
C ASP A 32 5.18 3.54 8.31
N LEU A 33 6.47 3.18 8.31
CA LEU A 33 6.93 1.79 8.16
C LEU A 33 6.72 0.95 9.43
N GLY A 34 6.54 1.61 10.58
CA GLY A 34 6.54 0.97 11.88
C GLY A 34 7.95 0.64 12.39
N ALA A 35 8.09 0.53 13.71
CA ALA A 35 9.38 0.32 14.36
C ALA A 35 10.09 -0.97 13.91
N PRO A 36 9.43 -2.15 13.80
CA PRO A 36 10.13 -3.39 13.44
C PRO A 36 10.77 -3.33 12.05
N THR A 37 10.06 -2.78 11.06
CA THR A 37 10.55 -2.66 9.68
C THR A 37 11.68 -1.64 9.58
N ALA A 38 11.56 -0.50 10.26
CA ALA A 38 12.64 0.49 10.29
C ALA A 38 13.93 -0.08 10.90
N THR A 39 13.83 -0.82 12.01
CA THR A 39 14.97 -1.49 12.65
C THR A 39 15.60 -2.53 11.72
N ALA A 40 14.79 -3.36 11.05
CA ALA A 40 15.30 -4.37 10.12
C ALA A 40 16.07 -3.76 8.94
N ILE A 41 15.63 -2.61 8.43
CA ILE A 41 16.35 -1.87 7.37
C ILE A 41 17.72 -1.40 7.88
N LEU A 42 17.78 -0.81 9.09
CA LEU A 42 19.03 -0.33 9.69
C LEU A 42 20.01 -1.48 9.98
N GLU A 43 19.52 -2.61 10.50
CA GLU A 43 20.34 -3.81 10.74
C GLU A 43 20.88 -4.41 9.44
N SER A 44 20.07 -4.44 8.38
CA SER A 44 20.51 -4.88 7.04
C SER A 44 21.65 -4.01 6.51
N LEU A 45 21.57 -2.68 6.70
CA LEU A 45 22.64 -1.75 6.31
C LEU A 45 23.92 -1.96 7.14
N ARG A 46 23.78 -2.10 8.47
CA ARG A 46 24.91 -2.31 9.39
C ARG A 46 25.63 -3.62 9.13
N SER A 47 24.89 -4.72 8.97
CA SER A 47 25.45 -6.06 8.76
C SER A 47 26.21 -6.19 7.44
N LYS A 48 25.79 -5.47 6.40
CA LYS A 48 26.47 -5.45 5.10
C LYS A 48 27.65 -4.47 5.04
N GLY A 49 27.92 -3.73 6.11
CA GLY A 49 28.98 -2.72 6.16
C GLY A 49 28.81 -1.62 5.11
N LEU A 50 27.57 -1.40 4.66
CA LEU A 50 27.29 -0.44 3.59
C LEU A 50 27.39 0.97 4.15
N ALA A 51 28.10 1.84 3.43
CA ALA A 51 28.07 3.27 3.70
C ALA A 51 26.63 3.79 3.60
N LEU A 52 26.29 4.79 4.42
CA LEU A 52 24.99 5.46 4.41
C LEU A 52 24.87 6.40 3.21
N HIS A 53 24.81 5.80 2.03
CA HIS A 53 24.45 6.44 0.78
C HIS A 53 23.00 6.13 0.44
N SER A 54 22.36 7.05 -0.27
CA SER A 54 20.96 6.89 -0.69
C SER A 54 20.65 5.60 -1.40
N GLU A 55 21.53 5.15 -2.29
CA GLU A 55 21.30 3.91 -3.03
C GLU A 55 21.29 2.71 -2.10
N ASN A 56 22.21 2.65 -1.14
CA ASN A 56 22.28 1.56 -0.17
C ASN A 56 21.04 1.56 0.73
N VAL A 57 20.64 2.72 1.25
CA VAL A 57 19.43 2.86 2.09
C VAL A 57 18.18 2.46 1.34
N LEU A 58 18.03 2.95 0.10
CA LEU A 58 16.89 2.62 -0.75
C LEU A 58 16.86 1.14 -1.12
N GLN A 59 18.01 0.55 -1.41
CA GLN A 59 18.13 -0.87 -1.70
C GLN A 59 17.74 -1.72 -0.49
N ALA A 60 18.28 -1.42 0.70
CA ALA A 60 17.93 -2.12 1.93
C ALA A 60 16.42 -1.99 2.24
N ALA A 61 15.84 -0.81 2.08
CA ALA A 61 14.42 -0.59 2.25
C ALA A 61 13.55 -1.39 1.26
N ARG A 62 13.97 -1.48 -0.01
CA ARG A 62 13.28 -2.28 -1.03
C ARG A 62 13.35 -3.77 -0.71
N GLU A 63 14.53 -4.26 -0.35
CA GLU A 63 14.72 -5.67 0.03
C GLU A 63 13.85 -6.01 1.25
N GLU A 64 13.82 -5.16 2.28
CA GLU A 64 12.99 -5.39 3.46
C GLU A 64 11.49 -5.34 3.13
N ALA A 65 11.04 -4.33 2.39
CA ALA A 65 9.65 -4.20 1.97
C ALA A 65 9.20 -5.40 1.10
N SER A 66 10.08 -5.92 0.25
CA SER A 66 9.79 -7.05 -0.63
C SER A 66 9.47 -8.34 0.13
N LYS A 67 9.96 -8.51 1.36
CA LYS A 67 9.64 -9.68 2.20
C LYS A 67 8.17 -9.74 2.61
N PHE A 68 7.49 -8.60 2.61
CA PHE A 68 6.07 -8.49 2.98
C PHE A 68 5.14 -8.47 1.76
N LEU A 69 5.71 -8.31 0.56
CA LEU A 69 4.94 -8.26 -0.68
C LEU A 69 5.00 -9.62 -1.38
N PRO A 70 3.91 -10.09 -1.99
CA PRO A 70 3.95 -11.29 -2.81
C PRO A 70 4.88 -11.07 -4.01
N GLU A 71 5.68 -12.09 -4.38
CA GLU A 71 6.67 -12.03 -5.49
C GLU A 71 6.06 -11.60 -6.83
N LYS A 72 4.77 -11.89 -7.04
CA LYS A 72 3.99 -11.41 -8.17
C LYS A 72 2.65 -10.87 -7.66
N GLY A 73 2.26 -9.71 -8.19
CA GLY A 73 0.87 -9.27 -8.10
C GLY A 73 -0.01 -10.33 -8.77
N GLN A 74 -0.82 -11.03 -8.00
CA GLN A 74 -1.85 -11.88 -8.58
C GLN A 74 -2.92 -10.97 -9.18
N ASP A 75 -3.16 -11.11 -10.47
CA ASP A 75 -4.29 -10.44 -11.09
C ASP A 75 -5.56 -10.92 -10.43
N LEU A 76 -6.44 -9.96 -10.09
CA LEU A 76 -7.73 -10.27 -9.51
C LEU A 76 -8.49 -11.14 -10.51
N THR A 77 -8.71 -12.41 -10.14
CA THR A 77 -9.42 -13.42 -10.93
C THR A 77 -10.86 -13.45 -10.43
N PRO A 78 -11.78 -12.68 -11.04
CA PRO A 78 -13.07 -12.40 -10.42
C PRO A 78 -14.03 -13.59 -10.50
N MET A 79 -13.78 -14.53 -11.42
CA MET A 79 -14.54 -15.75 -11.64
C MET A 79 -13.55 -16.93 -11.80
N PRO A 80 -13.11 -17.56 -10.70
CA PRO A 80 -12.28 -18.76 -10.77
C PRO A 80 -12.96 -19.86 -11.60
N GLN A 81 -12.16 -20.73 -12.24
CA GLN A 81 -12.71 -21.87 -12.99
C GLN A 81 -13.57 -22.76 -12.07
N GLY A 82 -14.72 -23.21 -12.57
CA GLY A 82 -15.67 -24.02 -11.80
C GLY A 82 -16.58 -23.21 -10.86
N THR A 83 -16.63 -21.89 -11.00
CA THR A 83 -17.60 -21.06 -10.28
C THR A 83 -19.00 -21.26 -10.85
N ASP A 84 -19.88 -21.93 -10.11
CA ASP A 84 -21.32 -21.96 -10.38
C ASP A 84 -22.03 -20.87 -9.58
N GLY A 85 -22.58 -19.87 -10.28
CA GLY A 85 -23.33 -18.76 -9.67
C GLY A 85 -22.50 -17.49 -9.40
N PRO A 86 -23.05 -16.53 -8.63
CA PRO A 86 -22.41 -15.24 -8.39
C PRO A 86 -21.25 -15.33 -7.39
N VAL A 87 -20.18 -14.57 -7.64
CA VAL A 87 -19.08 -14.38 -6.68
C VAL A 87 -19.40 -13.20 -5.76
N VAL A 88 -19.33 -13.44 -4.44
CA VAL A 88 -19.60 -12.44 -3.41
C VAL A 88 -18.28 -11.91 -2.85
N ILE A 89 -18.08 -10.60 -2.94
CA ILE A 89 -16.92 -9.90 -2.36
C ILE A 89 -17.40 -9.01 -1.21
N LEU A 90 -16.98 -9.32 0.01
CA LEU A 90 -17.28 -8.53 1.20
C LEU A 90 -16.11 -7.60 1.55
N MET A 91 -16.39 -6.30 1.62
CA MET A 91 -15.39 -5.29 1.98
C MET A 91 -15.37 -5.07 3.50
N VAL A 92 -14.24 -5.38 4.15
CA VAL A 92 -14.06 -5.27 5.61
C VAL A 92 -12.93 -4.31 5.93
N GLY A 93 -13.03 -3.59 7.05
CA GLY A 93 -11.99 -2.65 7.51
C GLY A 93 -12.54 -1.63 8.50
N VAL A 94 -11.64 -0.91 9.18
CA VAL A 94 -12.01 0.12 10.17
C VAL A 94 -12.67 1.35 9.52
N ASN A 95 -13.23 2.23 10.33
CA ASN A 95 -13.88 3.44 9.84
C ASN A 95 -12.88 4.36 9.12
N GLY A 96 -13.29 4.94 7.99
CA GLY A 96 -12.45 5.87 7.23
C GLY A 96 -11.42 5.27 6.26
N THR A 97 -11.27 3.94 6.17
CA THR A 97 -10.28 3.30 5.27
C THR A 97 -10.66 3.27 3.79
N GLY A 98 -11.76 3.94 3.41
CA GLY A 98 -12.18 4.04 2.01
C GLY A 98 -12.93 2.83 1.45
N LYS A 99 -13.49 1.94 2.29
CA LYS A 99 -14.25 0.74 1.86
C LYS A 99 -15.23 1.02 0.72
N THR A 100 -16.12 2.00 0.89
CA THR A 100 -17.15 2.34 -0.11
C THR A 100 -16.51 2.81 -1.43
N THR A 101 -15.48 3.66 -1.35
CA THR A 101 -14.74 4.14 -2.52
C THR A 101 -14.03 2.99 -3.25
N SER A 102 -13.46 2.05 -2.51
CA SER A 102 -12.83 0.85 -3.07
C SER A 102 -13.86 -0.09 -3.71
N SER A 103 -15.05 -0.24 -3.13
CA SER A 103 -16.16 -1.00 -3.75
C SER A 103 -16.54 -0.43 -5.12
N ALA A 104 -16.67 0.89 -5.24
CA ALA A 104 -17.01 1.52 -6.52
C ALA A 104 -15.90 1.37 -7.56
N LYS A 105 -14.62 1.55 -7.17
CA LYS A 105 -13.48 1.31 -8.06
C LYS A 105 -13.44 -0.14 -8.55
N LEU A 106 -13.68 -1.09 -7.65
CA LEU A 106 -13.73 -2.51 -8.00
C LEU A 106 -14.91 -2.80 -8.94
N ALA A 107 -16.10 -2.26 -8.67
CA ALA A 107 -17.25 -2.42 -9.55
C ALA A 107 -17.00 -1.87 -10.96
N ALA A 108 -16.40 -0.68 -11.08
CA ALA A 108 -16.02 -0.10 -12.37
C ALA A 108 -14.99 -0.97 -13.10
N LEU A 109 -13.97 -1.48 -12.39
CA LEU A 109 -12.96 -2.38 -12.95
C LEU A 109 -13.59 -3.68 -13.48
N LEU A 110 -14.46 -4.32 -12.69
CA LEU A 110 -15.11 -5.59 -13.07
C LEU A 110 -16.10 -5.40 -14.23
N THR A 111 -16.85 -4.30 -14.22
CA THR A 111 -17.75 -3.94 -15.33
C THR A 111 -16.97 -3.67 -16.62
N SER A 112 -15.83 -2.97 -16.54
CA SER A 112 -14.96 -2.76 -17.71
C SER A 112 -14.34 -4.05 -18.26
N ARG A 113 -14.29 -5.11 -17.45
CA ARG A 113 -13.87 -6.46 -17.86
C ARG A 113 -15.04 -7.30 -18.40
N GLY A 114 -16.23 -6.71 -18.57
CA GLY A 114 -17.41 -7.35 -19.15
C GLY A 114 -18.24 -8.19 -18.16
N LEU A 115 -17.99 -8.08 -16.86
CA LEU A 115 -18.74 -8.82 -15.85
C LEU A 115 -20.00 -8.07 -15.41
N SER A 116 -21.06 -8.83 -15.10
CA SER A 116 -22.23 -8.30 -14.41
C SER A 116 -21.90 -8.07 -12.93
N VAL A 117 -22.16 -6.86 -12.43
CA VAL A 117 -21.83 -6.45 -11.05
C VAL A 117 -23.07 -5.94 -10.35
N LEU A 118 -23.28 -6.38 -9.11
CA LEU A 118 -24.29 -5.85 -8.20
C LEU A 118 -23.61 -5.25 -6.97
N LEU A 119 -23.84 -3.96 -6.72
CA LEU A 119 -23.40 -3.31 -5.48
C LEU A 119 -24.49 -3.44 -4.41
N CYS A 120 -24.11 -3.92 -3.22
CA CYS A 120 -25.01 -4.04 -2.07
C CYS A 120 -24.49 -3.17 -0.91
N ALA A 121 -25.34 -2.28 -0.40
CA ALA A 121 -25.03 -1.43 0.73
C ALA A 121 -25.25 -2.19 2.04
N ALA A 122 -24.17 -2.76 2.60
CA ALA A 122 -24.22 -3.48 3.89
C ALA A 122 -23.90 -2.59 5.11
N ASP A 123 -23.51 -1.32 4.89
CA ASP A 123 -23.24 -0.34 5.95
C ASP A 123 -24.54 0.40 6.32
N THR A 124 -25.25 -0.12 7.33
CA THR A 124 -26.58 0.37 7.75
C THR A 124 -26.52 1.50 8.79
N PHE A 125 -25.34 1.82 9.33
CA PHE A 125 -25.18 2.85 10.36
C PHE A 125 -24.81 4.21 9.78
N ARG A 126 -24.15 4.24 8.62
CA ARG A 126 -23.76 5.50 7.98
C ARG A 126 -24.91 6.02 7.13
N ALA A 127 -25.56 7.09 7.59
CA ALA A 127 -26.79 7.66 7.03
C ALA A 127 -26.80 7.88 5.49
N ALA A 128 -25.64 8.07 4.85
CA ALA A 128 -25.52 8.32 3.41
C ALA A 128 -24.78 7.22 2.62
N ALA A 129 -24.46 6.06 3.22
CA ALA A 129 -23.72 5.00 2.52
C ALA A 129 -24.50 4.44 1.32
N VAL A 130 -25.83 4.34 1.44
CA VAL A 130 -26.71 3.89 0.35
C VAL A 130 -26.73 4.89 -0.80
N GLU A 131 -26.91 6.19 -0.53
CA GLU A 131 -26.95 7.24 -1.56
C GLU A 131 -25.61 7.40 -2.29
N GLN A 132 -24.50 7.22 -1.57
CA GLN A 132 -23.17 7.22 -2.16
C GLN A 132 -22.97 6.04 -3.13
N LEU A 133 -23.51 4.86 -2.82
CA LEU A 133 -23.45 3.71 -3.72
C LEU A 133 -24.36 3.88 -4.94
N LYS A 134 -25.57 4.45 -4.78
CA LYS A 134 -26.47 4.76 -5.91
C LYS A 134 -25.89 5.76 -6.90
N THR A 135 -25.02 6.67 -6.45
CA THR A 135 -24.37 7.64 -7.34
C THR A 135 -23.29 6.98 -8.21
N TRP A 136 -22.75 5.85 -7.77
CA TRP A 136 -21.59 5.19 -8.36
C TRP A 136 -21.92 3.92 -9.14
N GLY A 137 -23.18 3.45 -9.08
CA GLY A 137 -23.70 2.29 -9.80
C GLY A 137 -25.01 2.62 -10.49
#